data_AF-A0A1H0LN74-F1
#
_entry.id   AF-A0A1H0LN74-F1
#
_cell.length_a   1.000
_cell.length_b   1.000
_cell.length_c   1.000
_cell.angle_alpha   90.00
_cell.angle_beta   90.00
_cell.angle_gamma   90.00
#
_symmetry.space_group_name_H-M   'P 1'
#
loop_
_entity.id
_entity.type
_entity.pdbx_description
1 polymer ?
#
loop_
_entity_poly.entity_id
_entity_poly.type
_entity_poly.pdbx_seq_one_letter_code
_entity_poly.pdbx_strand_id
1 'polypeptide(L)'
;MRVLNRFFRRAQAALVPLTPWPDGPAPADIPSGSDGANPILRLVDAWRLPRHETRTEVVARCGVVPDPIYGWPALVLADAEPLPGALAPWTASAFERIPPQFPIARFTALAWIRDDAHANLRFVADHLAASLGPAPVGQRWNTVVAAWRSGLAEISLTAWPPEWQSRDLQNPSEDREPRLRTACHVTLTTGFRLSLSARERNWVTGFRPLAFSGDVGTARMAKAGRLAPGDTDLEYVRDPDGLVEDRQRTLGLSADGAALIVVSDQLFVLPRTDILRLKVVRMTPAKGGGGSSLHAHCRTLAPGADSQTISLAQHSDPDGMTAPGQDLGRRLDCSVEVSPYYPDC
;
A
#
# COMPACT_ATOMS: atom_id res chain seq x y z
N MET A 1 0.21 25.95 12.46
CA MET A 1 1.23 25.53 11.46
C MET A 1 1.80 24.14 11.83
N ARG A 2 1.09 23.04 12.11
CA ARG A 2 -0.07 22.33 11.53
C ARG A 2 -0.07 22.16 10.01
N VAL A 3 0.14 20.89 9.61
CA VAL A 3 -0.20 20.21 8.35
C VAL A 3 0.70 20.51 7.15
N LEU A 4 1.83 19.79 7.03
CA LEU A 4 2.55 19.53 5.77
C LEU A 4 3.66 18.49 6.03
N ASN A 5 3.30 17.22 6.22
CA ASN A 5 4.31 16.15 6.30
C ASN A 5 3.78 14.77 5.87
N ARG A 6 2.80 14.72 4.97
CA ARG A 6 2.16 13.45 4.56
C ARG A 6 2.12 13.16 3.05
N PHE A 7 2.97 13.81 2.24
CA PHE A 7 3.02 13.53 0.80
C PHE A 7 4.37 13.09 0.22
N PHE A 8 5.44 13.02 1.02
CA PHE A 8 6.75 12.69 0.47
C PHE A 8 7.11 11.21 0.67
N ARG A 9 6.89 10.42 -0.39
CA ARG A 9 7.69 9.25 -0.82
C ARG A 9 7.02 8.63 -2.03
N ARG A 10 7.25 9.19 -3.23
CA ARG A 10 7.04 8.53 -4.54
C ARG A 10 7.49 9.47 -5.67
N ALA A 11 8.79 9.72 -5.77
CA ALA A 11 9.42 10.25 -6.97
C ALA A 11 10.94 10.04 -6.87
N GLN A 12 11.41 8.83 -7.18
CA GLN A 12 12.84 8.60 -7.41
C GLN A 12 13.01 7.55 -8.49
N ALA A 13 12.88 7.98 -9.74
CA ALA A 13 13.32 7.21 -10.89
C ALA A 13 13.57 8.14 -12.09
N ALA A 14 14.49 9.10 -11.95
CA ALA A 14 15.21 9.64 -13.09
C ALA A 14 16.51 10.32 -12.61
N LEU A 15 17.64 9.82 -13.10
CA LEU A 15 18.92 10.55 -13.27
C LEU A 15 19.79 10.82 -12.03
N VAL A 16 20.27 9.77 -11.37
CA VAL A 16 21.65 9.66 -10.85
C VAL A 16 22.06 8.19 -11.05
N PRO A 17 23.26 7.84 -11.53
CA PRO A 17 23.75 6.47 -11.42
C PRO A 17 24.04 6.20 -9.94
N LEU A 18 22.98 5.97 -9.18
CA LEU A 18 23.07 5.35 -7.86
C LEU A 18 23.63 3.96 -8.13
N THR A 19 24.81 3.69 -7.60
CA THR A 19 25.25 2.34 -7.28
C THR A 19 24.02 1.57 -6.80
N PRO A 20 23.67 0.40 -7.38
CA PRO A 20 22.44 -0.29 -7.03
C PRO A 20 22.51 -0.62 -5.54
N TRP A 21 21.80 0.16 -4.73
CA TRP A 21 21.56 -0.17 -3.34
C TRP A 21 20.90 -1.54 -3.34
N PRO A 22 21.34 -2.47 -2.48
CA PRO A 22 20.79 -3.82 -2.49
C PRO A 22 19.26 -3.71 -2.29
N ASP A 23 18.48 -4.25 -3.23
CA ASP A 23 17.01 -4.26 -3.22
C ASP A 23 16.43 -5.12 -2.06
N GLY A 24 17.27 -5.50 -1.09
CA GLY A 24 17.00 -6.49 -0.06
C GLY A 24 16.83 -7.89 -0.64
N PRO A 25 16.75 -8.91 0.23
CA PRO A 25 16.32 -10.23 -0.21
C PRO A 25 14.92 -10.18 -0.84
N ALA A 26 14.68 -11.02 -1.84
CA ALA A 26 13.34 -11.31 -2.30
C ALA A 26 12.55 -12.05 -1.19
N PRO A 27 11.22 -11.85 -1.08
CA PRO A 27 10.39 -12.66 -0.19
C PRO A 27 10.52 -14.15 -0.51
N ALA A 28 10.42 -15.00 0.52
CA ALA A 28 10.24 -16.43 0.33
C ALA A 28 8.84 -16.69 -0.20
N ASP A 29 8.73 -17.19 -1.43
CA ASP A 29 7.46 -17.62 -2.01
C ASP A 29 7.05 -18.97 -1.41
N ILE A 30 5.92 -18.99 -0.71
CA ILE A 30 5.36 -20.18 -0.10
C ILE A 30 4.23 -20.69 -0.99
N PRO A 31 4.34 -21.93 -1.54
CA PRO A 31 3.27 -22.51 -2.31
C PRO A 31 2.02 -22.71 -1.45
N SER A 32 0.85 -22.65 -2.10
CA SER A 32 -0.40 -23.02 -1.44
C SER A 32 -0.37 -24.49 -0.99
N GLY A 33 -1.12 -24.81 0.07
CA GLY A 33 -1.26 -26.18 0.56
C GLY A 33 -1.88 -27.10 -0.50
N SER A 34 -1.83 -28.41 -0.24
CA SER A 34 -2.41 -29.43 -1.13
C SER A 34 -3.93 -29.28 -1.36
N ASP A 35 -4.62 -28.58 -0.46
CA ASP A 35 -6.04 -28.20 -0.56
C ASP A 35 -6.25 -26.82 -1.22
N GLY A 36 -5.20 -26.21 -1.74
CA GLY A 36 -5.24 -24.88 -2.36
C GLY A 36 -5.28 -23.72 -1.36
N ALA A 37 -5.25 -23.99 -0.05
CA ALA A 37 -5.33 -22.95 0.96
C ALA A 37 -4.01 -22.17 1.08
N ASN A 38 -4.15 -20.86 1.29
CA ASN A 38 -3.02 -19.96 1.48
C ASN A 38 -2.44 -20.15 2.90
N PRO A 39 -1.17 -20.58 3.06
CA PRO A 39 -0.56 -20.84 4.36
C PRO A 39 -0.46 -19.61 5.25
N ILE A 40 -0.25 -18.42 4.68
CA ILE A 40 -0.26 -17.17 5.46
C ILE A 40 -1.66 -16.90 5.99
N LEU A 41 -2.70 -17.03 5.16
CA LEU A 41 -4.07 -16.79 5.62
C LEU A 41 -4.54 -17.81 6.67
N ARG A 42 -4.09 -19.06 6.58
CA ARG A 42 -4.30 -20.05 7.66
C ARG A 42 -3.65 -19.63 8.97
N LEU A 43 -2.44 -19.07 8.91
CA LEU A 43 -1.75 -18.56 10.09
C LEU A 43 -2.49 -17.35 10.68
N VAL A 44 -3.03 -16.47 9.83
CA VAL A 44 -3.90 -15.35 10.25
C VAL A 44 -5.13 -15.88 11.01
N ASP A 45 -5.77 -16.93 10.51
CA ASP A 45 -6.91 -17.57 11.19
C ASP A 45 -6.50 -18.23 12.51
N ALA A 46 -5.36 -18.91 12.53
CA ALA A 46 -4.82 -19.53 13.74
C ALA A 46 -4.49 -18.50 14.81
N TRP A 47 -4.03 -17.31 14.41
CA TRP A 47 -3.84 -16.17 15.30
C TRP A 47 -5.13 -15.42 15.66
N ARG A 48 -6.29 -15.89 15.18
CA ARG A 48 -7.60 -15.28 15.45
C ARG A 48 -7.69 -13.82 15.02
N LEU A 49 -6.93 -13.44 13.99
CA LEU A 49 -7.04 -12.12 13.40
C LEU A 49 -8.34 -12.03 12.56
N PRO A 50 -9.17 -10.98 12.70
CA PRO A 50 -10.51 -10.93 12.14
C PRO A 50 -10.50 -10.56 10.64
N ARG A 51 -9.82 -11.35 9.79
CA ARG A 51 -9.65 -11.07 8.36
C ARG A 51 -10.92 -11.28 7.52
N HIS A 52 -11.93 -11.92 8.09
CA HIS A 52 -13.20 -12.21 7.44
C HIS A 52 -14.31 -11.21 7.80
N GLU A 53 -14.09 -10.44 8.87
CA GLU A 53 -15.04 -9.45 9.35
C GLU A 53 -14.75 -8.11 8.70
N THR A 54 -15.81 -7.38 8.37
CA THR A 54 -15.72 -6.00 7.96
C THR A 54 -15.13 -5.15 9.07
N ARG A 55 -14.48 -4.06 8.69
CA ARG A 55 -13.95 -3.10 9.66
C ARG A 55 -15.05 -2.49 10.53
N THR A 56 -16.26 -2.30 10.02
CA THR A 56 -17.44 -1.90 10.79
C THR A 56 -17.71 -2.86 11.96
N GLU A 57 -17.70 -4.17 11.71
CA GLU A 57 -17.96 -5.18 12.74
C GLU A 57 -16.85 -5.17 13.81
N VAL A 58 -15.59 -5.09 13.38
CA VAL A 58 -14.45 -5.04 14.31
C VAL A 58 -14.46 -3.74 15.13
N VAL A 59 -14.83 -2.60 14.53
CA VAL A 59 -15.02 -1.33 15.25
C VAL A 59 -16.14 -1.44 16.28
N ALA A 60 -17.27 -2.06 15.94
CA ALA A 60 -18.38 -2.23 16.87
C ALA A 60 -17.99 -3.08 18.09
N ARG A 61 -17.14 -4.09 17.89
CA ARG A 61 -16.65 -4.95 18.97
C ARG A 61 -15.54 -4.31 19.81
N CYS A 62 -14.52 -3.75 19.17
CA CYS A 62 -13.28 -3.32 19.82
C CYS A 62 -13.22 -1.82 20.13
N GLY A 63 -14.08 -1.02 19.47
CA GLY A 63 -13.94 0.43 19.43
C GLY A 63 -12.72 0.89 18.64
N VAL A 64 -12.61 2.21 18.47
CA VAL A 64 -11.38 2.86 17.99
C VAL A 64 -10.67 3.45 19.20
N VAL A 65 -9.46 3.00 19.46
CA VAL A 65 -8.64 3.47 20.58
C VAL A 65 -7.27 3.92 20.08
N PRO A 66 -6.52 4.75 20.84
CA PRO A 66 -5.13 5.04 20.51
C PRO A 66 -4.29 3.76 20.53
N ASP A 67 -3.46 3.57 19.49
CA ASP A 67 -2.44 2.54 19.44
C ASP A 67 -1.55 2.65 20.70
N PRO A 68 -1.34 1.56 21.46
CA PRO A 68 -0.62 1.61 22.74
C PRO A 68 0.81 2.15 22.65
N ILE A 69 1.42 2.13 21.46
CA ILE A 69 2.81 2.49 21.23
C ILE A 69 2.92 3.83 20.50
N TYR A 70 2.22 3.98 19.37
CA TYR A 70 2.29 5.18 18.54
C TYR A 70 1.26 6.24 18.93
N GLY A 71 0.15 5.86 19.56
CA GLY A 71 -0.94 6.76 19.94
C GLY A 71 -1.84 7.20 18.78
N TRP A 72 -1.75 6.57 17.62
CA TRP A 72 -2.62 6.85 16.48
C TRP A 72 -3.94 6.05 16.57
N PRO A 73 -5.03 6.48 15.93
CA PRO A 73 -6.28 5.72 15.94
C PRO A 73 -6.10 4.30 15.37
N ALA A 74 -6.40 3.29 16.18
CA ALA A 74 -6.23 1.88 15.86
C ALA A 74 -7.37 1.01 16.40
N LEU A 75 -7.51 -0.17 15.80
CA LEU A 75 -8.25 -1.30 16.34
C LEU A 75 -7.24 -2.18 17.07
N VAL A 76 -7.37 -2.31 18.39
CA VAL A 76 -6.50 -3.16 19.20
C VAL A 76 -7.15 -4.53 19.35
N LEU A 77 -6.49 -5.56 18.84
CA LEU A 77 -7.03 -6.90 18.69
C LEU A 77 -6.56 -7.78 19.86
N ALA A 78 -7.13 -7.54 21.05
CA ALA A 78 -6.72 -8.20 22.28
C ALA A 78 -6.99 -9.72 22.31
N ASP A 79 -7.97 -10.20 21.53
CA ASP A 79 -8.34 -11.62 21.44
C ASP A 79 -7.45 -12.40 20.45
N ALA A 80 -6.60 -11.71 19.69
CA ALA A 80 -5.66 -12.34 18.77
C ALA A 80 -4.46 -12.95 19.52
N GLU A 81 -3.97 -14.09 19.03
CA GLU A 81 -2.78 -14.71 19.60
C GLU A 81 -1.56 -13.78 19.43
N PRO A 82 -0.86 -13.41 20.51
CA PRO A 82 0.28 -12.51 20.43
C PRO A 82 1.48 -13.20 19.79
N LEU A 83 2.29 -12.42 19.09
CA LEU A 83 3.60 -12.90 18.66
C LEU A 83 4.53 -13.10 19.88
N PRO A 84 5.47 -14.05 19.82
CA PRO A 84 6.51 -14.13 20.84
C PRO A 84 7.28 -12.80 20.97
N GLY A 85 7.42 -12.33 22.20
CA GLY A 85 8.06 -11.03 22.47
C GLY A 85 7.21 -9.81 22.11
N ALA A 86 5.89 -9.97 21.88
CA ALA A 86 5.01 -8.87 21.54
C ALA A 86 5.07 -7.73 22.58
N LEU A 87 5.25 -6.50 22.10
CA LEU A 87 5.21 -5.28 22.93
C LEU A 87 3.79 -4.83 23.25
N ALA A 88 2.83 -5.16 22.39
CA ALA A 88 1.41 -4.85 22.48
C ALA A 88 0.61 -5.88 21.67
N PRO A 89 -0.73 -5.96 21.85
CA PRO A 89 -1.57 -6.76 20.97
C PRO A 89 -1.44 -6.34 19.51
N TRP A 90 -1.87 -7.21 18.59
CA TRP A 90 -1.98 -6.86 17.18
C TRP A 90 -2.87 -5.63 16.99
N THR A 91 -2.49 -4.79 16.04
CA THR A 91 -3.27 -3.61 15.68
C THR A 91 -3.60 -3.56 14.20
N ALA A 92 -4.69 -2.86 13.88
CA ALA A 92 -5.00 -2.42 12.53
C ALA A 92 -5.29 -0.93 12.55
N SER A 93 -4.84 -0.18 11.53
CA SER A 93 -5.11 1.26 11.45
C SER A 93 -6.61 1.55 11.39
N ALA A 94 -7.09 2.54 12.13
CA ALA A 94 -8.48 2.97 12.17
C ALA A 94 -8.66 4.43 11.69
N PHE A 95 -7.84 4.85 10.72
CA PHE A 95 -7.96 6.19 10.15
C PHE A 95 -9.31 6.34 9.44
N GLU A 96 -9.96 7.50 9.61
CA GLU A 96 -11.28 7.79 9.04
C GLU A 96 -11.33 7.78 7.51
N ARG A 97 -10.16 7.81 6.85
CA ARG A 97 -10.00 7.68 5.39
C ARG A 97 -10.04 6.22 4.89
N ILE A 98 -10.22 5.25 5.77
CA ILE A 98 -10.31 3.84 5.40
C ILE A 98 -11.80 3.45 5.29
N PRO A 99 -12.25 2.93 4.14
CA PRO A 99 -13.63 2.49 3.96
C PRO A 99 -14.00 1.35 4.94
N PRO A 100 -15.04 1.51 5.77
CA PRO A 100 -15.32 0.59 6.87
C PRO A 100 -16.04 -0.70 6.41
N GLN A 101 -16.60 -0.72 5.21
CA GLN A 101 -17.36 -1.86 4.67
C GLN A 101 -16.49 -3.06 4.27
N PHE A 102 -15.16 -2.92 4.21
CA PHE A 102 -14.26 -4.01 3.83
C PHE A 102 -13.57 -4.65 5.03
N PRO A 103 -13.13 -5.90 4.88
CA PRO A 103 -12.25 -6.51 5.86
C PRO A 103 -10.93 -5.77 6.04
N ILE A 104 -10.28 -6.03 7.17
CA ILE A 104 -8.95 -5.49 7.45
C ILE A 104 -7.94 -6.11 6.46
N ALA A 105 -7.27 -5.27 5.67
CA ALA A 105 -6.29 -5.72 4.69
C ALA A 105 -4.85 -5.70 5.23
N ARG A 106 -4.60 -4.95 6.32
CA ARG A 106 -3.29 -4.88 6.97
C ARG A 106 -3.39 -4.96 8.50
N PHE A 107 -2.60 -5.86 9.08
CA PHE A 107 -2.35 -5.97 10.52
C PHE A 107 -0.88 -5.67 10.83
N THR A 108 -0.64 -5.13 12.01
CA THR A 108 0.71 -4.78 12.49
C THR A 108 0.93 -5.27 13.92
N ALA A 109 2.14 -5.71 14.19
CA ALA A 109 2.61 -6.03 15.53
C ALA A 109 4.08 -5.64 15.69
N LEU A 110 4.53 -5.57 16.94
CA LEU A 110 5.89 -5.25 17.32
C LEU A 110 6.39 -6.31 18.28
N ALA A 111 7.59 -6.84 18.04
CA ALA A 111 8.23 -7.81 18.92
C ALA A 111 9.63 -7.34 19.34
N TRP A 112 9.97 -7.56 20.61
CA TRP A 112 11.26 -7.21 21.19
C TRP A 112 11.64 -8.22 22.26
N ILE A 113 12.88 -8.69 22.22
CA ILE A 113 13.44 -9.61 23.23
C ILE A 113 14.74 -9.09 23.86
N ARG A 114 15.46 -8.18 23.19
CA ARG A 114 16.69 -7.55 23.67
C ARG A 114 17.04 -6.31 22.85
N ASP A 115 18.01 -5.54 23.33
CA ASP A 115 18.54 -4.35 22.64
C ASP A 115 19.46 -4.70 21.45
N ASP A 116 18.95 -5.48 20.49
CA ASP A 116 19.63 -5.84 19.25
C ASP A 116 18.58 -6.05 18.14
N ALA A 117 18.57 -5.16 17.15
CA ALA A 117 17.64 -5.18 16.03
C ALA A 117 17.76 -6.44 15.16
N HIS A 118 18.99 -6.94 14.96
CA HIS A 118 19.23 -8.16 14.22
C HIS A 118 18.73 -9.38 14.97
N ALA A 119 18.95 -9.44 16.29
CA ALA A 119 18.48 -10.54 17.12
C ALA A 119 16.95 -10.57 17.21
N ASN A 120 16.30 -9.42 17.38
CA ASN A 120 14.83 -9.33 17.42
C ASN A 120 14.20 -9.80 16.10
N LEU A 121 14.74 -9.37 14.95
CA LEU A 121 14.22 -9.80 13.66
C LEU A 121 14.44 -11.30 13.42
N ARG A 122 15.63 -11.82 13.72
CA ARG A 122 15.91 -13.26 13.57
C ARG A 122 15.02 -14.10 14.46
N PHE A 123 14.81 -13.68 15.71
CA PHE A 123 13.93 -14.38 16.65
C PHE A 123 12.50 -14.53 16.11
N VAL A 124 11.92 -13.44 15.59
CA VAL A 124 10.59 -13.51 14.96
C VAL A 124 10.63 -14.35 13.70
N ALA A 125 11.69 -14.24 12.90
CA ALA A 125 11.83 -15.01 11.68
C ALA A 125 11.92 -16.53 11.92
N ASP A 126 12.67 -16.94 12.93
CA ASP A 126 12.81 -18.35 13.34
C ASP A 126 11.48 -18.90 13.85
N HIS A 127 10.71 -18.09 14.59
CA HIS A 127 9.37 -18.47 15.03
C HIS A 127 8.41 -18.68 13.84
N LEU A 128 8.40 -17.77 12.87
CA LEU A 128 7.56 -17.89 11.67
C LEU A 128 8.02 -19.04 10.77
N ALA A 129 9.32 -19.32 10.72
CA ALA A 129 9.89 -20.39 9.91
C ALA A 129 9.38 -21.78 10.31
N ALA A 130 8.97 -21.97 11.58
CA ALA A 130 8.35 -23.21 12.04
C ALA A 130 7.03 -23.53 11.29
N SER A 131 6.30 -22.51 10.83
CA SER A 131 5.03 -22.67 10.11
C SER A 131 5.16 -22.42 8.60
N LEU A 132 6.07 -21.55 8.19
CA LEU A 132 6.15 -21.02 6.82
C LEU A 132 7.42 -21.43 6.07
N GLY A 133 8.36 -22.11 6.74
CA GLY A 133 9.71 -22.35 6.22
C GLY A 133 10.61 -21.11 6.36
N PRO A 134 11.92 -21.25 6.16
CA PRO A 134 12.86 -20.15 6.31
C PRO A 134 12.64 -19.05 5.27
N ALA A 135 12.81 -17.79 5.66
CA ALA A 135 12.91 -16.65 4.73
C ALA A 135 14.34 -16.09 4.70
N PRO A 136 14.83 -15.63 3.55
CA PRO A 136 16.11 -14.93 3.50
C PRO A 136 16.05 -13.64 4.33
N VAL A 137 17.01 -13.49 5.24
CA VAL A 137 17.22 -12.27 6.04
C VAL A 137 18.34 -11.45 5.40
N GLY A 138 18.13 -10.16 5.21
CA GLY A 138 19.15 -9.31 4.61
C GLY A 138 18.88 -7.82 4.78
N GLN A 139 19.81 -7.01 4.27
CA GLN A 139 19.75 -5.57 4.37
C GLN A 139 18.99 -4.97 3.18
N ARG A 140 18.08 -4.04 3.46
CA ARG A 140 17.44 -3.14 2.48
C ARG A 140 17.57 -1.70 2.97
N TRP A 141 18.36 -0.89 2.27
CA TRP A 141 18.75 0.46 2.70
C TRP A 141 19.35 0.45 4.13
N ASN A 142 18.75 1.19 5.06
CA ASN A 142 19.11 1.28 6.48
C ASN A 142 18.31 0.31 7.37
N THR A 143 17.73 -0.75 6.80
CA THR A 143 16.89 -1.71 7.55
C THR A 143 17.30 -3.16 7.29
N VAL A 144 17.08 -4.00 8.29
CA VAL A 144 17.10 -5.46 8.12
C VAL A 144 15.68 -5.90 7.82
N VAL A 145 15.53 -6.77 6.82
CA VAL A 145 14.23 -7.26 6.36
C VAL A 145 14.25 -8.76 6.14
N ALA A 146 13.07 -9.36 6.30
CA ALA A 146 12.73 -10.70 5.84
C ALA A 146 11.25 -10.72 5.46
N ALA A 147 10.84 -11.55 4.51
CA ALA A 147 9.44 -11.62 4.12
C ALA A 147 9.06 -13.01 3.59
N TRP A 148 7.79 -13.34 3.78
CA TRP A 148 7.12 -14.49 3.19
C TRP A 148 5.95 -14.01 2.36
N ARG A 149 5.73 -14.64 1.21
CA ARG A 149 4.60 -14.36 0.34
C ARG A 149 3.91 -15.65 -0.08
N SER A 150 2.59 -15.65 -0.08
CA SER A 150 1.81 -16.70 -0.73
C SER A 150 0.66 -16.03 -1.48
N GLY A 151 0.65 -16.13 -2.81
CA GLY A 151 -0.22 -15.33 -3.64
C GLY A 151 -0.04 -13.83 -3.36
N LEU A 152 -1.13 -13.17 -2.93
CA LEU A 152 -1.09 -11.76 -2.52
C LEU A 152 -0.85 -11.53 -1.02
N ALA A 153 -1.00 -12.57 -0.20
CA ALA A 153 -0.79 -12.44 1.23
C ALA A 153 0.71 -12.35 1.50
N GLU A 154 1.12 -11.47 2.41
CA GLU A 154 2.52 -11.26 2.77
C GLU A 154 2.66 -11.05 4.27
N ILE A 155 3.70 -11.64 4.85
CA ILE A 155 4.22 -11.26 6.17
C ILE A 155 5.60 -10.68 5.94
N SER A 156 5.82 -9.43 6.36
CA SER A 156 7.11 -8.76 6.28
C SER A 156 7.60 -8.36 7.66
N LEU A 157 8.91 -8.57 7.87
CA LEU A 157 9.65 -8.16 9.05
C LEU A 157 10.54 -6.98 8.68
N THR A 158 10.61 -5.98 9.55
CA THR A 158 11.53 -4.86 9.41
C THR A 158 12.09 -4.48 10.77
N ALA A 159 13.40 -4.26 10.84
CA ALA A 159 14.06 -3.70 11.99
C ALA A 159 15.07 -2.63 11.54
N TRP A 160 15.34 -1.64 12.40
CA TRP A 160 16.24 -0.52 12.13
C TRP A 160 17.46 -0.61 13.06
N PRO A 161 18.55 -1.30 12.68
CA PRO A 161 19.75 -1.33 13.51
C PRO A 161 20.25 0.10 13.79
N PRO A 162 20.48 0.47 15.07
CA PRO A 162 20.93 1.81 15.42
C PRO A 162 22.21 2.25 14.70
N GLU A 163 23.13 1.31 14.45
CA GLU A 163 24.38 1.52 13.72
C GLU A 163 24.18 1.89 12.24
N TRP A 164 22.97 1.67 11.69
CA TRP A 164 22.60 2.05 10.32
C TRP A 164 21.74 3.32 10.26
N GLN A 165 21.37 3.90 11.40
CA GLN A 165 20.55 5.10 11.45
C GLN A 165 21.41 6.37 11.57
N SER A 166 20.89 7.49 11.06
CA SER A 166 21.49 8.79 11.31
C SER A 166 21.39 9.14 12.79
N ARG A 167 22.50 9.61 13.39
CA ARG A 167 22.62 9.86 14.83
C ARG A 167 21.67 10.93 15.39
N ASP A 168 21.17 11.81 14.54
CA ASP A 168 20.33 12.96 14.94
C ASP A 168 18.82 12.74 14.66
N LEU A 169 18.41 11.52 14.32
CA LEU A 169 16.98 11.21 14.14
C LEU A 169 16.28 11.17 15.49
N GLN A 170 15.39 12.12 15.73
CA GLN A 170 14.50 12.12 16.89
C GLN A 170 13.17 11.46 16.52
N ASN A 171 12.78 10.46 17.30
CA ASN A 171 11.49 9.79 17.18
C ASN A 171 10.75 9.85 18.53
N PRO A 172 9.73 10.70 18.68
CA PRO A 172 8.97 10.83 19.93
C PRO A 172 8.31 9.52 20.41
N SER A 173 8.15 8.53 19.52
CA SER A 173 7.66 7.21 19.93
C SER A 173 8.74 6.40 20.62
N GLU A 174 10.01 6.50 20.19
CA GLU A 174 11.15 5.86 20.86
C GLU A 174 11.47 6.50 22.21
N ASP A 175 11.15 7.77 22.41
CA ASP A 175 11.30 8.40 23.74
C ASP A 175 10.23 7.88 24.73
N ARG A 176 9.02 7.60 24.24
CA ARG A 176 7.93 7.01 25.05
C ARG A 176 8.12 5.52 25.28
N GLU A 177 8.61 4.80 24.27
CA GLU A 177 8.89 3.37 24.29
C GLU A 177 10.29 3.09 23.73
N PRO A 178 11.34 3.11 24.57
CA PRO A 178 12.73 2.93 24.14
C PRO A 178 13.03 1.62 23.43
N ARG A 179 12.25 0.56 23.70
CA ARG A 179 12.40 -0.75 23.04
C ARG A 179 12.17 -0.68 21.54
N LEU A 180 11.41 0.32 21.06
CA LEU A 180 11.17 0.54 19.62
C LEU A 180 12.45 0.73 18.80
N ARG A 181 13.52 1.26 19.40
CA ARG A 181 14.80 1.51 18.72
C ARG A 181 15.39 0.25 18.08
N THR A 182 15.07 -0.92 18.63
CA THR A 182 15.56 -2.20 18.15
C THR A 182 14.45 -3.21 17.90
N ALA A 183 13.18 -2.86 18.11
CA ALA A 183 12.06 -3.77 17.92
C ALA A 183 11.96 -4.27 16.47
N CYS A 184 11.50 -5.51 16.32
CA CYS A 184 11.08 -6.04 15.03
C CYS A 184 9.64 -5.65 14.76
N HIS A 185 9.40 -4.94 13.67
CA HIS A 185 8.08 -4.64 13.16
C HIS A 185 7.61 -5.76 12.26
N VAL A 186 6.40 -6.25 12.52
CA VAL A 186 5.73 -7.27 11.74
C VAL A 186 4.55 -6.64 11.05
N THR A 187 4.52 -6.69 9.72
CA THR A 187 3.39 -6.27 8.91
C THR A 187 2.81 -7.47 8.19
N LEU A 188 1.52 -7.68 8.35
CA LEU A 188 0.77 -8.69 7.63
C LEU A 188 -0.20 -8.04 6.66
N THR A 189 -0.19 -8.44 5.40
CA THR A 189 -1.21 -8.06 4.42
C THR A 189 -1.97 -9.28 3.96
N THR A 190 -3.30 -9.17 3.88
CA THR A 190 -4.18 -10.30 3.53
C THR A 190 -4.31 -10.51 2.02
N GLY A 191 -4.00 -9.48 1.24
CA GLY A 191 -4.23 -9.48 -0.20
C GLY A 191 -5.70 -9.34 -0.59
N PHE A 192 -6.58 -8.98 0.35
CA PHE A 192 -8.00 -8.79 0.08
C PHE A 192 -8.21 -7.78 -1.06
N ARG A 193 -9.02 -8.18 -2.03
CA ARG A 193 -9.46 -7.37 -3.18
C ARG A 193 -10.82 -7.84 -3.63
N LEU A 194 -11.57 -6.95 -4.27
CA LEU A 194 -12.87 -7.30 -4.84
C LEU A 194 -12.69 -8.10 -6.13
N SER A 195 -13.52 -9.12 -6.34
CA SER A 195 -13.62 -9.78 -7.63
C SER A 195 -14.27 -8.85 -8.66
N LEU A 196 -13.95 -9.05 -9.93
CA LEU A 196 -14.66 -8.39 -11.03
C LEU A 196 -16.09 -8.93 -11.14
N SER A 197 -17.08 -8.04 -11.11
CA SER A 197 -18.42 -8.35 -11.61
C SER A 197 -18.40 -8.66 -13.11
N ALA A 198 -19.46 -9.28 -13.64
CA ALA A 198 -19.56 -9.56 -15.08
C ALA A 198 -19.44 -8.29 -15.94
N ARG A 199 -20.01 -7.17 -15.46
CA ARG A 199 -19.91 -5.86 -16.12
C ARG A 199 -18.48 -5.32 -16.10
N GLU A 200 -17.83 -5.34 -14.95
CA GLU A 200 -16.44 -4.86 -14.84
C GLU A 200 -15.48 -5.73 -15.65
N ARG A 201 -15.71 -7.05 -15.71
CA ARG A 201 -14.95 -7.96 -16.57
C ARG A 201 -15.04 -7.53 -18.03
N ASN A 202 -16.24 -7.23 -18.54
CA ASN A 202 -16.44 -6.75 -19.90
C ASN A 202 -15.72 -5.40 -20.16
N TRP A 203 -15.73 -4.50 -19.17
CA TRP A 203 -14.98 -3.26 -19.26
C TRP A 203 -13.47 -3.50 -19.34
N VAL A 204 -12.92 -4.38 -18.49
CA VAL A 204 -11.49 -4.69 -18.45
C VAL A 204 -11.01 -5.41 -19.70
N THR A 205 -11.80 -6.34 -20.26
CA THR A 205 -11.40 -7.02 -21.51
C THR A 205 -11.47 -6.08 -22.71
N GLY A 206 -12.49 -5.21 -22.76
CA GLY A 206 -12.78 -4.34 -23.89
C GLY A 206 -12.20 -2.93 -23.84
N PHE A 207 -11.47 -2.52 -22.78
CA PHE A 207 -11.01 -1.14 -22.68
C PHE A 207 -10.02 -0.77 -23.77
N ARG A 208 -10.08 0.50 -24.19
CA ARG A 208 -9.20 1.10 -25.19
C ARG A 208 -8.14 1.92 -24.48
N PRO A 209 -6.84 1.54 -24.55
CA PRO A 209 -5.76 2.31 -23.97
C PRO A 209 -5.75 3.75 -24.51
N LEU A 210 -5.42 4.70 -23.64
CA LEU A 210 -5.19 6.09 -24.02
C LEU A 210 -3.71 6.30 -24.33
N ALA A 211 -3.44 6.95 -25.46
CA ALA A 211 -2.08 7.33 -25.85
C ALA A 211 -1.75 8.71 -25.27
N PHE A 212 -0.66 8.81 -24.52
CA PHE A 212 -0.10 10.04 -23.98
C PHE A 212 1.39 9.84 -23.64
N SER A 213 2.15 10.91 -23.44
CA SER A 213 3.62 10.87 -23.27
C SER A 213 4.10 10.55 -21.85
N GLY A 214 3.25 10.02 -20.96
CA GLY A 214 3.58 9.76 -19.56
C GLY A 214 3.59 8.29 -19.15
N ASP A 215 3.78 8.06 -17.87
CA ASP A 215 3.89 6.72 -17.27
C ASP A 215 2.69 6.39 -16.38
N VAL A 216 2.18 5.17 -16.52
CA VAL A 216 1.23 4.57 -15.57
C VAL A 216 1.98 3.69 -14.59
N GLY A 217 1.82 3.98 -13.30
CA GLY A 217 2.60 3.34 -12.24
C GLY A 217 4.09 3.69 -12.29
N THR A 218 4.91 2.99 -11.51
CA THR A 218 6.37 3.12 -11.54
C THR A 218 7.00 1.86 -12.15
N ALA A 219 8.15 2.00 -12.81
CA ALA A 219 8.88 0.88 -13.41
C ALA A 219 9.20 -0.26 -12.42
N ARG A 220 9.34 0.06 -11.12
CA ARG A 220 9.60 -0.90 -10.04
C ARG A 220 8.35 -1.55 -9.43
N MET A 221 7.15 -1.02 -9.66
CA MET A 221 5.92 -1.46 -8.97
C MET A 221 4.80 -1.93 -9.89
N ALA A 222 4.89 -1.70 -11.19
CA ALA A 222 3.76 -1.89 -12.10
C ALA A 222 3.57 -3.34 -12.58
N LYS A 223 3.22 -4.24 -11.67
CA LYS A 223 2.51 -5.45 -12.08
C LYS A 223 1.28 -5.69 -11.22
N ALA A 224 0.14 -5.30 -11.79
CA ALA A 224 -1.17 -5.55 -11.22
C ALA A 224 -1.33 -7.02 -10.83
N GLY A 225 -1.83 -7.25 -9.62
CA GLY A 225 -2.05 -8.60 -9.09
C GLY A 225 -0.82 -9.29 -8.50
N ARG A 226 0.30 -8.58 -8.27
CA ARG A 226 1.45 -9.12 -7.52
C ARG A 226 1.55 -8.68 -6.07
N LEU A 227 0.99 -7.53 -5.71
CA LEU A 227 1.09 -6.95 -4.38
C LEU A 227 -0.29 -6.80 -3.75
N ALA A 228 -0.37 -6.91 -2.43
CA ALA A 228 -1.59 -6.56 -1.70
C ALA A 228 -1.92 -5.07 -1.86
N PRO A 229 -3.21 -4.69 -2.03
CA PRO A 229 -3.61 -3.29 -2.09
C PRO A 229 -3.50 -2.59 -0.73
N GLY A 230 -3.48 -1.25 -0.74
CA GLY A 230 -3.65 -0.46 0.47
C GLY A 230 -5.09 -0.49 0.99
N ASP A 231 -5.28 -0.34 2.30
CA ASP A 231 -6.63 -0.29 2.91
C ASP A 231 -7.49 0.84 2.32
N THR A 232 -6.86 1.93 1.88
CA THR A 232 -7.56 3.07 1.26
C THR A 232 -7.98 2.81 -0.17
N ASP A 233 -7.51 1.74 -0.80
CA ASP A 233 -7.66 1.49 -2.24
C ASP A 233 -8.81 0.51 -2.55
N LEU A 234 -9.34 -0.15 -1.51
CA LEU A 234 -10.20 -1.34 -1.61
C LEU A 234 -11.52 -1.12 -2.37
N GLU A 235 -12.05 0.11 -2.42
CA GLU A 235 -13.29 0.42 -3.16
C GLU A 235 -13.15 0.16 -4.67
N TYR A 236 -11.96 0.39 -5.22
CA TYR A 236 -11.74 0.39 -6.67
C TYR A 236 -10.72 -0.64 -7.16
N VAL A 237 -9.94 -1.24 -6.25
CA VAL A 237 -9.04 -2.35 -6.62
C VAL A 237 -9.85 -3.60 -6.94
N ARG A 238 -9.47 -4.26 -8.03
CA ARG A 238 -10.03 -5.54 -8.45
C ARG A 238 -8.97 -6.62 -8.61
N ASP A 239 -9.41 -7.86 -8.47
CA ASP A 239 -8.67 -9.00 -8.97
C ASP A 239 -8.55 -8.93 -10.50
N PRO A 240 -7.33 -8.86 -11.08
CA PRO A 240 -7.17 -8.88 -12.52
C PRO A 240 -7.59 -10.18 -13.18
N ASP A 241 -7.65 -11.30 -12.45
CA ASP A 241 -8.08 -12.61 -12.97
C ASP A 241 -7.39 -12.99 -14.29
N GLY A 242 -6.09 -12.68 -14.40
CA GLY A 242 -5.27 -12.90 -15.60
C GLY A 242 -5.59 -12.02 -16.81
N LEU A 243 -6.58 -11.12 -16.74
CA LEU A 243 -7.10 -10.38 -17.91
C LEU A 243 -6.23 -9.24 -18.42
N VAL A 244 -5.18 -8.85 -17.69
CA VAL A 244 -4.39 -7.64 -17.97
C VAL A 244 -2.88 -7.89 -18.04
N GLU A 245 -2.46 -9.15 -18.24
CA GLU A 245 -1.03 -9.50 -18.30
C GLU A 245 -0.29 -8.80 -19.44
N ASP A 246 -0.95 -8.63 -20.58
CA ASP A 246 -0.47 -7.94 -21.78
C ASP A 246 -0.70 -6.42 -21.76
N ARG A 247 -1.36 -5.90 -20.71
CA ARG A 247 -1.79 -4.50 -20.60
C ARG A 247 -1.23 -3.79 -19.37
N GLN A 248 -0.13 -4.28 -18.82
CA GLN A 248 0.54 -3.61 -17.70
C GLN A 248 0.97 -2.19 -18.08
N ARG A 249 0.94 -1.26 -17.12
CA ARG A 249 1.29 0.15 -17.32
C ARG A 249 0.43 0.85 -18.36
N THR A 250 -0.84 0.50 -18.41
CA THR A 250 -1.81 1.16 -19.29
C THR A 250 -2.94 1.77 -18.50
N LEU A 251 -3.50 2.86 -19.03
CA LEU A 251 -4.78 3.39 -18.60
C LEU A 251 -5.66 3.55 -19.82
N GLY A 252 -6.96 3.36 -19.66
CA GLY A 252 -7.88 3.45 -20.78
C GLY A 252 -9.34 3.51 -20.36
N LEU A 253 -10.21 3.76 -21.32
CA LEU A 253 -11.66 3.78 -21.09
C LEU A 253 -12.26 2.47 -21.55
N SER A 254 -13.26 1.96 -20.83
CA SER A 254 -14.10 0.87 -21.30
C SER A 254 -14.67 1.19 -22.69
N ALA A 255 -15.04 0.16 -23.47
CA ALA A 255 -15.50 0.36 -24.84
C ALA A 255 -16.73 1.28 -24.95
N ASP A 256 -17.59 1.28 -23.93
CA ASP A 256 -18.78 2.12 -23.78
C ASP A 256 -18.50 3.48 -23.10
N GLY A 257 -17.26 3.74 -22.68
CA GLY A 257 -16.87 4.95 -21.96
C GLY A 257 -17.43 5.06 -20.53
N ALA A 258 -18.01 3.98 -19.99
CA ALA A 258 -18.66 3.96 -18.68
C ALA A 258 -17.69 3.76 -17.51
N ALA A 259 -16.44 3.39 -17.76
CA ALA A 259 -15.41 3.25 -16.73
C ALA A 259 -14.02 3.65 -17.22
N LEU A 260 -13.21 4.16 -16.29
CA LEU A 260 -11.76 4.32 -16.44
C LEU A 260 -11.06 3.11 -15.82
N ILE A 261 -10.20 2.46 -16.60
CA ILE A 261 -9.41 1.30 -16.19
C ILE A 261 -7.96 1.74 -16.06
N VAL A 262 -7.33 1.43 -14.93
CA VAL A 262 -5.92 1.72 -14.68
C VAL A 262 -5.23 0.42 -14.30
N VAL A 263 -4.22 0.04 -15.08
CA VAL A 263 -3.39 -1.13 -14.83
C VAL A 263 -2.00 -0.65 -14.40
N SER A 264 -1.85 -0.40 -13.10
CA SER A 264 -0.60 0.05 -12.47
C SER A 264 0.04 -1.07 -11.66
N ASP A 265 0.43 -0.79 -10.42
CA ASP A 265 0.71 -1.76 -9.36
C ASP A 265 -0.53 -2.56 -8.92
N GLN A 266 -1.73 -2.05 -9.20
CA GLN A 266 -3.01 -2.72 -9.02
C GLN A 266 -3.86 -2.58 -10.28
N LEU A 267 -4.94 -3.38 -10.37
CA LEU A 267 -6.01 -3.10 -11.32
C LEU A 267 -7.06 -2.24 -10.62
N PHE A 268 -7.17 -0.98 -11.05
CA PHE A 268 -8.28 -0.11 -10.64
C PHE A 268 -9.35 -0.08 -11.72
N VAL A 269 -10.60 -0.26 -11.30
CA VAL A 269 -11.79 -0.11 -12.13
C VAL A 269 -12.63 1.00 -11.53
N LEU A 270 -12.69 2.14 -12.23
CA LEU A 270 -13.34 3.36 -11.76
C LEU A 270 -14.58 3.62 -12.62
N PRO A 271 -15.80 3.33 -12.13
CA PRO A 271 -17.01 3.74 -12.83
C PRO A 271 -16.98 5.26 -13.06
N ARG A 272 -17.28 5.69 -14.29
CA ARG A 272 -17.30 7.12 -14.64
C ARG A 272 -18.20 7.92 -13.70
N THR A 273 -19.31 7.33 -13.27
CA THR A 273 -20.26 7.95 -12.35
C THR A 273 -19.64 8.28 -11.00
N ASP A 274 -18.60 7.58 -10.57
CA ASP A 274 -17.96 7.76 -9.26
C ASP A 274 -16.77 8.72 -9.33
N ILE A 275 -16.30 9.09 -10.52
CA ILE A 275 -15.23 10.07 -10.71
C ILE A 275 -15.83 11.46 -10.55
N LEU A 276 -15.45 12.14 -9.47
CA LEU A 276 -15.95 13.48 -9.13
C LEU A 276 -15.21 14.57 -9.91
N ARG A 277 -13.89 14.43 -10.01
CA ARG A 277 -12.99 15.34 -10.73
C ARG A 277 -11.64 14.68 -10.97
N LEU A 278 -10.87 15.25 -11.88
CA LEU A 278 -9.44 14.97 -12.04
C LEU A 278 -8.61 16.07 -11.41
N LYS A 279 -7.41 15.72 -10.94
CA LYS A 279 -6.43 16.69 -10.44
C LYS A 279 -5.06 16.44 -11.05
N VAL A 280 -4.46 17.49 -11.60
CA VAL A 280 -3.07 17.53 -12.03
C VAL A 280 -2.27 18.25 -10.95
N VAL A 281 -1.34 17.54 -10.32
CA VAL A 281 -0.38 18.11 -9.37
C VAL A 281 0.92 18.39 -10.12
N ARG A 282 1.39 19.63 -10.06
CA ARG A 282 2.59 20.11 -10.76
C ARG A 282 3.69 20.47 -9.76
N MET A 283 4.86 19.91 -9.95
CA MET A 283 5.99 20.06 -9.05
C MET A 283 7.22 20.57 -9.80
N THR A 284 7.81 21.66 -9.34
CA THR A 284 9.09 22.16 -9.84
C THR A 284 10.25 21.46 -9.14
N PRO A 285 11.38 21.23 -9.82
CA PRO A 285 12.56 20.65 -9.20
C PRO A 285 13.00 21.42 -7.94
N ALA A 286 13.33 20.70 -6.88
CA ALA A 286 13.96 21.26 -5.68
C ALA A 286 14.94 20.25 -5.06
N LYS A 287 14.51 19.38 -4.13
CA LYS A 287 15.31 18.23 -3.68
C LYS A 287 15.08 17.00 -4.55
N GLY A 288 13.91 16.89 -5.17
CA GLY A 288 13.61 15.90 -6.19
C GLY A 288 13.61 16.47 -7.60
N GLY A 289 13.40 15.58 -8.58
CA GLY A 289 13.43 15.91 -10.01
C GLY A 289 12.21 16.72 -10.50
N GLY A 290 11.19 16.93 -9.66
CA GLY A 290 9.93 17.56 -10.05
C GLY A 290 9.08 16.67 -10.97
N GLY A 291 8.17 17.31 -11.69
CA GLY A 291 7.29 16.66 -12.66
C GLY A 291 5.82 16.91 -12.39
N SER A 292 4.96 16.10 -12.99
CA SER A 292 3.52 16.19 -12.81
C SER A 292 2.87 14.83 -12.61
N SER A 293 1.77 14.81 -11.84
CA SER A 293 0.99 13.61 -11.60
C SER A 293 -0.49 13.87 -11.79
N LEU A 294 -1.16 12.93 -12.44
CA LEU A 294 -2.59 12.94 -12.70
C LEU A 294 -3.30 11.98 -11.73
N HIS A 295 -4.35 12.48 -11.09
CA HIS A 295 -5.14 11.73 -10.11
C HIS A 295 -6.63 11.82 -10.42
N ALA A 296 -7.37 10.75 -10.14
CA ALA A 296 -8.83 10.78 -10.06
C ALA A 296 -9.25 10.94 -8.60
N HIS A 297 -10.17 11.87 -8.35
CA HIS A 297 -10.91 11.94 -7.10
C HIS A 297 -12.24 11.21 -7.27
N CYS A 298 -12.41 10.10 -6.57
CA CYS A 298 -13.57 9.25 -6.68
C CYS A 298 -14.43 9.34 -5.41
N ARG A 299 -15.72 9.00 -5.52
CA ARG A 299 -16.60 8.81 -4.36
C ARG A 299 -15.98 7.80 -3.39
N THR A 300 -16.29 7.96 -2.11
CA THR A 300 -15.82 7.02 -1.08
C THR A 300 -16.86 6.91 0.01
N LEU A 301 -16.93 5.75 0.64
CA LEU A 301 -17.70 5.52 1.86
C LEU A 301 -16.85 5.71 3.13
N ALA A 302 -15.59 6.13 3.01
CA ALA A 302 -14.76 6.48 4.14
C ALA A 302 -15.29 7.74 4.85
N PRO A 303 -15.60 7.69 6.16
CA PRO A 303 -16.32 8.77 6.85
C PRO A 303 -15.55 10.09 6.96
N GLY A 304 -14.22 10.06 6.94
CA GLY A 304 -13.36 11.24 7.10
C GLY A 304 -12.72 11.74 5.80
N ALA A 305 -13.28 11.38 4.63
CA ALA A 305 -12.76 11.80 3.34
C ALA A 305 -13.90 12.19 2.38
N ASP A 306 -13.81 13.39 1.80
CA ASP A 306 -14.76 13.83 0.76
C ASP A 306 -14.61 13.03 -0.55
N SER A 307 -13.42 12.48 -0.78
CA SER A 307 -13.10 11.68 -1.95
C SER A 307 -11.89 10.79 -1.69
N GLN A 308 -11.83 9.66 -2.41
CA GLN A 308 -10.64 8.83 -2.51
C GLN A 308 -9.78 9.30 -3.69
N THR A 309 -8.46 9.39 -3.48
CA THR A 309 -7.53 9.78 -4.55
C THR A 309 -6.87 8.54 -5.14
N ILE A 310 -7.01 8.36 -6.46
CA ILE A 310 -6.35 7.28 -7.22
C ILE A 310 -5.33 7.91 -8.16
N SER A 311 -4.08 7.47 -8.07
CA SER A 311 -3.03 7.90 -9.01
C SER A 311 -3.22 7.21 -10.36
N LEU A 312 -3.29 8.01 -11.43
CA LEU A 312 -3.54 7.53 -12.78
C LEU A 312 -2.24 7.44 -13.60
N ALA A 313 -1.48 8.54 -13.63
CA ALA A 313 -0.28 8.65 -14.44
C ALA A 313 0.66 9.77 -13.92
N GLN A 314 1.88 9.79 -14.43
CA GLN A 314 2.88 10.80 -14.11
C GLN A 314 3.77 11.15 -15.31
N HIS A 315 4.48 12.27 -15.22
CA HIS A 315 5.44 12.75 -16.22
C HIS A 315 6.58 13.52 -15.55
N SER A 316 7.78 13.48 -16.12
CA SER A 316 8.96 14.21 -15.61
C SER A 316 8.87 15.73 -15.83
N ASP A 317 8.20 16.16 -16.90
CA ASP A 317 7.82 17.56 -17.13
C ASP A 317 6.71 18.02 -16.15
N PRO A 318 6.90 19.14 -15.42
CA PRO A 318 5.88 19.78 -14.59
C PRO A 318 4.55 20.11 -15.27
N ASP A 319 4.51 20.25 -16.60
CA ASP A 319 3.28 20.47 -17.36
C ASP A 319 2.83 19.27 -18.20
N GLY A 320 3.62 18.18 -18.19
CA GLY A 320 3.39 17.00 -19.03
C GLY A 320 2.03 16.33 -18.83
N MET A 321 1.44 16.42 -17.64
CA MET A 321 0.10 15.86 -17.34
C MET A 321 -1.06 16.84 -17.52
N THR A 322 -0.81 18.12 -17.84
CA THR A 322 -1.87 19.13 -17.98
C THR A 322 -2.79 18.83 -19.16
N ALA A 323 -2.25 18.71 -20.37
CA ALA A 323 -3.04 18.42 -21.57
C ALA A 323 -3.67 17.01 -21.53
N PRO A 324 -2.96 15.94 -21.12
CA PRO A 324 -3.57 14.63 -20.90
C PRO A 324 -4.71 14.66 -19.88
N GLY A 325 -4.56 15.38 -18.77
CA GLY A 325 -5.61 15.54 -17.76
C GLY A 325 -6.85 16.24 -18.29
N GLN A 326 -6.67 17.33 -19.05
CA GLN A 326 -7.77 18.04 -19.70
C GLN A 326 -8.48 17.19 -20.77
N ASP A 327 -7.73 16.44 -21.57
CA ASP A 327 -8.32 15.55 -22.57
C ASP A 327 -9.14 14.44 -21.90
N LEU A 328 -8.58 13.80 -20.87
CA LEU A 328 -9.29 12.78 -20.10
C LEU A 328 -10.54 13.35 -19.42
N GLY A 329 -10.45 14.57 -18.88
CA GLY A 329 -11.60 15.27 -18.27
C GLY A 329 -12.74 15.47 -19.26
N ARG A 330 -12.45 15.88 -20.50
CA ARG A 330 -13.46 15.99 -21.57
C ARG A 330 -14.10 14.65 -21.91
N ARG A 331 -13.31 13.57 -21.99
CA ARG A 331 -13.84 12.22 -22.30
C ARG A 331 -14.72 11.66 -21.19
N LEU A 332 -14.37 11.97 -19.94
CA LEU A 332 -15.12 11.56 -18.75
C LEU A 332 -16.26 12.51 -18.39
N ASP A 333 -16.35 13.67 -19.04
CA ASP A 333 -17.28 14.76 -18.71
C ASP A 333 -17.20 15.16 -17.24
N CYS A 334 -15.98 15.40 -16.75
CA CYS A 334 -15.73 15.81 -15.38
C CYS A 334 -14.77 17.00 -15.35
N SER A 335 -14.80 17.73 -14.23
CA SER A 335 -13.92 18.88 -14.04
C SER A 335 -12.46 18.45 -13.84
N VAL A 336 -11.54 19.31 -14.25
CA VAL A 336 -10.09 19.09 -14.09
C VAL A 336 -9.50 20.27 -13.33
N GLU A 337 -8.93 19.99 -12.16
CA GLU A 337 -8.19 20.96 -11.36
C GLU A 337 -6.70 20.85 -11.70
N VAL A 338 -6.10 21.94 -12.16
CA VAL A 338 -4.65 22.01 -12.38
C VAL A 338 -4.04 22.82 -11.24
N SER A 339 -3.22 22.20 -10.41
CA SER A 339 -2.64 22.85 -9.25
C SER A 339 -1.69 23.99 -9.65
N PRO A 340 -1.41 24.97 -8.77
CA PRO A 340 -0.20 25.77 -8.92
C PRO A 340 1.05 24.88 -8.84
N TYR A 341 2.20 25.45 -9.19
CA TYR A 341 3.49 24.76 -9.03
C TYR A 341 3.87 24.68 -7.55
N TYR A 342 4.31 23.49 -7.13
CA TYR A 342 4.88 23.26 -5.81
C TYR A 342 6.36 22.86 -5.91
N PRO A 343 7.24 23.27 -5.00
CA PRO A 343 8.60 22.73 -4.95
C PRO A 343 8.57 21.24 -4.55
N ASP A 344 9.42 20.44 -5.18
CA ASP A 344 9.64 19.02 -4.86
C ASP A 344 10.62 18.87 -3.67
N CYS A 345 10.08 19.05 -2.45
CA CYS A 345 10.82 19.26 -1.20
C CYS A 345 11.46 18.03 -0.54
#